data_AF-A0A8J5WLY0-F1
#
_entry.id   AF-A0A8J5WLY0-F1
#
_cell.length_a   1.000
_cell.length_b   1.000
_cell.length_c   1.000
_cell.angle_alpha   90.00
_cell.angle_beta   90.00
_cell.angle_gamma   90.00
#
_symmetry.space_group_name_H-M   'P 1'
#
loop_
_entity.id
_entity.type
_entity.pdbx_description
1 polymer ?
#
loop_
_entity_poly.entity_id
_entity_poly.type
_entity_poly.pdbx_seq_one_letter_code
_entity_poly.pdbx_strand_id
1 'polypeptide(L)'
;MQGANMLLDEPLRLASVLTPVKPKVFPSLTKIVGTLGPKSHSVEVIEECLVAGMSVARFDFSWMDATYHQETLDNLRKAAQNVKKLCPVMLDTVGPEIQVHNSTGGPIELKAGNHVMITPDLSKTPSAEILPIKFGDLAKVVKKGDTLFIGQYLFTGSETTSSWLEIVETSGENVNCLVNNTATLSGPLFTLHVSKVHISLPTLSEYDKEVISTWGLRNRVDIISLSHTRSADDVRELKTFLQSHDLRDTQIYAKVENTEGLDHFDEILQEADGIIISRGDLGIDLPPEDVFISQKTAIQKCNLAGKSVIITRVVDSMIDNLRPTRAEATDVANAVLDGTDGILLGAETVRGPYPVDAVSTVGRICAEAESVYNHSAHFKKIVRHIGEPMPHEESVASSAVRTAIKVKAAAILVFTFSGRAARLVAKYRPPMPVLAVVFPRKDSDPTEWRSYGTTQARQCFSVRGAYPLMGSTEEAETGGLTKEEYGIKLAVNYGRSVGMLKPFDRLIIFEKIGDSSVVKIIECDAS
;
A
#
# COMPACT_ATOMS: atom_id res chain seq x y z
N MET A 1 1.79 25.42 13.95
CA MET A 1 2.82 24.36 14.03
C MET A 1 3.01 23.98 15.50
N GLN A 2 2.33 22.93 15.96
CA GLN A 2 2.73 22.19 17.17
C GLN A 2 3.30 20.88 16.63
N GLY A 3 4.63 20.75 16.71
CA GLY A 3 5.33 19.53 16.33
C GLY A 3 4.80 18.34 17.14
N ALA A 4 4.86 17.16 16.53
CA ALA A 4 4.42 15.89 17.07
C ALA A 4 4.72 15.76 18.57
N ASN A 5 3.68 15.70 19.40
CA ASN A 5 3.84 15.24 20.78
C ASN A 5 4.11 13.74 20.72
N MET A 6 5.35 13.30 20.53
CA MET A 6 5.74 11.95 20.93
C MET A 6 5.27 11.74 22.37
N LEU A 7 4.62 10.60 22.65
CA LEU A 7 4.42 10.21 24.05
C LEU A 7 5.73 9.61 24.53
N LEU A 8 6.57 10.46 25.12
CA LEU A 8 7.48 10.00 26.14
C LEU A 8 6.67 9.98 27.45
N ASP A 9 5.80 8.98 27.62
CA ASP A 9 5.00 8.79 28.83
C ASP A 9 5.89 8.75 30.09
N GLU A 10 7.17 8.36 29.92
CA GLU A 10 8.28 8.59 30.83
C GLU A 10 9.45 9.23 30.08
N PRO A 11 10.31 10.05 30.73
CA PRO A 11 11.53 10.54 30.10
C PRO A 11 12.38 9.33 29.69
N LEU A 12 12.40 9.02 28.38
CA LEU A 12 13.31 8.02 27.81
C LEU A 12 14.73 8.43 28.19
N ARG A 13 15.37 7.65 29.07
CA ARG A 13 16.80 7.81 29.30
C ARG A 13 17.48 7.50 27.98
N LEU A 14 18.40 8.34 27.49
CA LEU A 14 19.10 8.04 26.24
C LEU A 14 19.79 6.66 26.26
N ALA A 15 20.18 6.18 27.45
CA ALA A 15 20.70 4.83 27.64
C ALA A 15 19.71 3.70 27.28
N SER A 16 18.39 3.92 27.35
CA SER A 16 17.40 2.91 26.93
C SER A 16 17.40 2.68 25.42
N VAL A 17 17.84 3.66 24.61
CA VAL A 17 18.06 3.50 23.16
C VAL A 17 19.22 2.54 22.86
N LEU A 18 20.18 2.43 23.78
CA LEU A 18 21.33 1.53 23.66
C LEU A 18 21.00 0.07 23.99
N THR A 19 19.85 -0.17 24.62
CA THR A 19 19.42 -1.54 24.93
C THR A 19 18.89 -2.13 23.64
N PRO A 20 19.47 -3.23 23.12
CA PRO A 20 18.90 -3.92 21.98
C PRO A 20 17.45 -4.22 22.30
N VAL A 21 16.54 -3.73 21.46
CA VAL A 21 15.13 -4.03 21.61
C VAL A 21 15.04 -5.55 21.60
N LYS A 22 14.63 -6.15 22.74
CA LYS A 22 14.29 -7.56 22.76
C LYS A 22 13.33 -7.74 21.59
N PRO A 23 13.60 -8.64 20.62
CA PRO A 23 12.72 -8.79 19.48
C PRO A 23 11.30 -8.87 20.01
N LYS A 24 10.49 -7.85 19.72
CA LYS A 24 9.09 -7.89 20.11
C LYS A 24 8.59 -9.18 19.47
N VAL A 25 7.94 -10.03 20.26
CA VAL A 25 7.38 -11.28 19.76
C VAL A 25 6.35 -10.99 18.64
N PHE A 26 5.89 -9.73 18.59
CA PHE A 26 4.92 -9.19 17.68
C PHE A 26 5.55 -8.39 16.51
N PRO A 27 5.12 -8.61 15.25
CA PRO A 27 5.49 -7.77 14.11
C PRO A 27 4.85 -6.38 14.20
N SER A 28 5.45 -5.37 13.57
CA SER A 28 4.90 -4.00 13.42
C SER A 28 3.39 -3.97 13.14
N LEU A 29 2.65 -3.03 13.76
CA LEU A 29 1.24 -2.77 13.44
C LEU A 29 1.09 -2.20 12.03
N THR A 30 2.03 -1.36 11.61
CA THR A 30 2.15 -0.80 10.27
C THR A 30 2.45 -1.92 9.29
N LYS A 31 1.74 -1.92 8.17
CA LYS A 31 1.79 -2.97 7.16
C LYS A 31 2.93 -2.76 6.18
N ILE A 32 3.44 -3.86 5.63
CA ILE A 32 4.45 -3.82 4.57
C ILE A 32 3.84 -4.43 3.33
N VAL A 33 3.78 -3.64 2.26
CA VAL A 33 3.42 -4.11 0.92
C VAL A 33 4.73 -4.43 0.20
N GLY A 34 4.96 -5.70 -0.12
CA GLY A 34 6.13 -6.13 -0.89
C GLY A 34 5.74 -6.35 -2.34
N THR A 35 6.46 -5.72 -3.27
CA THR A 35 6.31 -6.02 -4.69
C THR A 35 7.09 -7.28 -5.03
N LEU A 36 6.41 -8.32 -5.53
CA LEU A 36 7.04 -9.58 -5.89
C LEU A 36 7.65 -9.47 -7.30
N GLY A 37 8.88 -9.93 -7.44
CA GLY A 37 9.64 -9.84 -8.68
C GLY A 37 10.83 -10.80 -8.71
N PRO A 38 11.77 -10.65 -9.65
CA PRO A 38 12.81 -11.64 -9.93
C PRO A 38 13.64 -12.07 -8.71
N LYS A 39 13.85 -11.18 -7.74
CA LYS A 39 14.60 -11.49 -6.51
C LYS A 39 13.74 -12.02 -5.36
N SER A 40 12.42 -11.93 -5.48
CA SER A 40 11.43 -12.38 -4.48
C SER A 40 10.41 -13.37 -5.07
N HIS A 41 10.81 -14.13 -6.08
CA HIS A 41 9.92 -15.00 -6.85
C HIS A 41 9.77 -16.42 -6.29
N SER A 42 10.83 -16.97 -5.66
CA SER A 42 10.83 -18.35 -5.19
C SER A 42 9.96 -18.53 -3.95
N VAL A 43 9.43 -19.73 -3.76
CA VAL A 43 8.59 -20.07 -2.59
C VAL A 43 9.34 -19.77 -1.29
N GLU A 44 10.61 -20.15 -1.22
CA GLU A 44 11.47 -20.00 -0.03
C GLU A 44 11.64 -18.52 0.34
N VAL A 45 11.96 -17.67 -0.65
CA VAL A 45 12.13 -16.23 -0.40
C VAL A 45 10.80 -15.58 -0.02
N ILE A 46 9.69 -15.99 -0.63
CA ILE A 46 8.37 -15.48 -0.27
C ILE A 46 8.01 -15.89 1.17
N GLU A 47 8.28 -17.14 1.57
CA GLU A 47 8.09 -17.59 2.96
C GLU A 47 8.88 -16.73 3.94
N GLU A 48 10.15 -16.47 3.65
CA GLU A 48 11.01 -15.61 4.46
C GLU A 48 10.46 -14.17 4.53
N CYS A 49 10.00 -13.59 3.42
CA CYS A 49 9.35 -12.27 3.39
C CYS A 49 8.07 -12.23 4.24
N LEU A 50 7.21 -13.25 4.15
CA LEU A 50 5.99 -13.37 4.96
C LEU A 50 6.32 -13.52 6.45
N VAL A 51 7.38 -14.26 6.79
CA VAL A 51 7.89 -14.39 8.16
C VAL A 51 8.44 -13.04 8.66
N ALA A 52 9.21 -12.34 7.84
CA ALA A 52 9.83 -11.05 8.16
C ALA A 52 8.81 -9.91 8.38
N GLY A 53 7.61 -10.02 7.81
CA GLY A 53 6.51 -9.08 8.09
C GLY A 53 5.75 -8.56 6.86
N MET A 54 6.03 -9.07 5.66
CA MET A 54 5.26 -8.73 4.47
C MET A 54 3.78 -9.08 4.70
N SER A 55 2.91 -8.09 4.48
CA SER A 55 1.47 -8.17 4.78
C SER A 55 0.61 -8.14 3.53
N VAL A 56 1.11 -7.61 2.41
CA VAL A 56 0.41 -7.57 1.12
C VAL A 56 1.44 -7.88 0.03
N ALA A 57 1.06 -8.69 -0.96
CA ALA A 57 1.89 -8.95 -2.14
C ALA A 57 1.37 -8.11 -3.32
N ARG A 58 2.22 -7.22 -3.82
CA ARG A 58 1.95 -6.38 -5.01
C ARG A 58 2.51 -7.03 -6.27
N PHE A 59 1.70 -7.07 -7.32
CA PHE A 59 2.02 -7.58 -8.65
C PHE A 59 1.98 -6.41 -9.63
N ASP A 60 3.15 -6.03 -10.13
CA ASP A 60 3.36 -4.84 -10.96
C ASP A 60 3.29 -5.19 -12.45
N PHE A 61 2.17 -4.85 -13.09
CA PHE A 61 1.93 -5.17 -14.50
C PHE A 61 2.58 -4.20 -15.49
N SER A 62 3.28 -3.16 -15.02
CA SER A 62 4.05 -2.26 -15.88
C SER A 62 5.34 -2.90 -16.41
N TRP A 63 5.83 -3.97 -15.75
CA TRP A 63 7.11 -4.59 -16.10
C TRP A 63 7.02 -6.06 -16.51
N MET A 64 6.26 -6.88 -15.79
CA MET A 64 6.18 -8.33 -16.01
C MET A 64 4.84 -8.75 -16.59
N ASP A 65 4.83 -9.83 -17.38
CA ASP A 65 3.62 -10.32 -18.04
C ASP A 65 2.73 -11.19 -17.13
N ALA A 66 1.52 -11.50 -17.62
CA ALA A 66 0.54 -12.29 -16.87
C ALA A 66 0.99 -13.73 -16.59
N THR A 67 1.89 -14.30 -17.39
CA THR A 67 2.41 -15.66 -17.20
C THR A 67 3.35 -15.69 -16.01
N TYR A 68 4.30 -14.75 -15.98
CA TYR A 68 5.21 -14.55 -14.85
C TYR A 68 4.44 -14.30 -13.54
N HIS A 69 3.45 -13.40 -13.59
CA HIS A 69 2.63 -13.09 -12.41
C HIS A 69 1.78 -14.27 -11.95
N GLN A 70 1.32 -15.15 -12.85
CA GLN A 70 0.61 -16.37 -12.46
C GLN A 70 1.53 -17.34 -11.71
N GLU A 71 2.75 -17.57 -12.21
CA GLU A 71 3.73 -18.42 -11.51
C GLU A 71 4.08 -17.85 -10.13
N THR A 72 4.31 -16.53 -10.07
CA THR A 72 4.58 -15.81 -8.82
C THR A 72 3.44 -15.98 -7.81
N LEU A 73 2.19 -15.90 -8.27
CA LEU A 73 1.01 -16.05 -7.42
C LEU A 73 0.85 -17.48 -6.91
N ASP A 74 1.15 -18.48 -7.73
CA ASP A 74 1.11 -19.88 -7.31
C ASP A 74 2.19 -20.16 -6.25
N ASN A 75 3.38 -19.58 -6.40
CA ASN A 75 4.44 -19.61 -5.39
C ASN A 75 4.01 -18.91 -4.09
N LEU A 76 3.38 -17.73 -4.19
CA LEU A 76 2.85 -17.00 -3.03
C LEU A 76 1.80 -17.82 -2.28
N ARG A 77 0.87 -18.45 -2.98
CA ARG A 77 -0.17 -19.29 -2.36
C ARG A 77 0.44 -20.48 -1.62
N LYS A 78 1.45 -21.12 -2.20
CA LYS A 78 2.19 -22.22 -1.54
C LYS A 78 2.95 -21.73 -0.31
N ALA A 79 3.68 -20.63 -0.41
CA ALA A 79 4.40 -20.02 0.70
C ALA A 79 3.45 -19.65 1.85
N ALA A 80 2.34 -18.97 1.54
CA ALA A 80 1.30 -18.57 2.49
C ALA A 80 0.70 -19.77 3.25
N GLN A 81 0.48 -20.90 2.56
CA GLN A 81 0.03 -22.15 3.17
C GLN A 81 1.10 -22.73 4.10
N ASN A 82 2.36 -22.78 3.67
CA ASN A 82 3.47 -23.32 4.45
C ASN A 82 3.69 -22.56 5.77
N VAL A 83 3.65 -21.22 5.72
CA VAL A 83 3.81 -20.38 6.93
C VAL A 83 2.51 -20.10 7.68
N LYS A 84 1.37 -20.60 7.16
CA LYS A 84 0.01 -20.41 7.72
C LYS A 84 -0.34 -18.93 7.93
N LYS A 85 0.00 -18.07 6.97
CA LYS A 85 -0.32 -16.64 6.98
C LYS A 85 -1.18 -16.29 5.77
N LEU A 86 -2.18 -15.44 5.98
CA LEU A 86 -2.91 -14.82 4.88
C LEU A 86 -2.05 -13.73 4.24
N CYS A 87 -2.14 -13.58 2.93
CA CYS A 87 -1.53 -12.48 2.19
C CYS A 87 -2.50 -12.01 1.10
N PRO A 88 -3.09 -10.81 1.19
CA PRO A 88 -3.83 -10.20 0.09
C PRO A 88 -2.96 -9.98 -1.14
N VAL A 89 -3.59 -10.15 -2.30
CA VAL A 89 -3.03 -9.91 -3.62
C VAL A 89 -3.46 -8.52 -4.10
N MET A 90 -2.48 -7.67 -4.35
CA MET A 90 -2.66 -6.33 -4.92
C MET A 90 -2.17 -6.33 -6.38
N LEU A 91 -3.06 -6.03 -7.31
CA LEU A 91 -2.76 -5.83 -8.73
C LEU A 91 -2.49 -4.35 -8.97
N ASP A 92 -1.30 -3.98 -9.44
CA ASP A 92 -0.95 -2.61 -9.80
C ASP A 92 -1.13 -2.41 -11.30
N THR A 93 -1.99 -1.46 -11.69
CA THR A 93 -2.26 -1.16 -13.10
C THR A 93 -1.09 -0.38 -13.70
N VAL A 94 -0.94 -0.45 -15.02
CA VAL A 94 0.05 0.36 -15.75
C VAL A 94 -0.36 1.83 -15.73
N GLY A 95 -1.62 2.09 -16.10
CA GLY A 95 -2.15 3.45 -16.16
C GLY A 95 -1.61 4.29 -17.34
N PRO A 96 -1.84 5.61 -17.32
CA PRO A 96 -1.55 6.55 -18.41
C PRO A 96 -0.06 6.94 -18.50
N GLU A 97 0.81 5.94 -18.68
CA GLU A 97 2.27 6.16 -18.76
C GLU A 97 2.75 6.35 -20.20
N ILE A 98 3.53 7.40 -20.45
CA ILE A 98 4.21 7.60 -21.75
C ILE A 98 5.53 6.83 -21.72
N GLN A 99 5.72 5.90 -22.65
CA GLN A 99 6.93 5.09 -22.72
C GLN A 99 7.81 5.49 -23.90
N VAL A 100 9.13 5.52 -23.66
CA VAL A 100 10.14 5.67 -24.72
C VAL A 100 10.35 4.31 -25.38
N HIS A 101 10.23 4.28 -26.71
CA HIS A 101 10.47 3.07 -27.49
C HIS A 101 11.96 2.92 -27.79
N ASN A 102 12.68 2.16 -26.97
CA ASN A 102 14.07 1.82 -27.20
C ASN A 102 14.24 0.52 -28.02
N SER A 103 14.12 0.59 -29.35
CA SER A 103 14.28 -0.56 -30.24
C SER A 103 15.68 -1.18 -30.26
N THR A 104 16.71 -0.44 -29.82
CA THR A 104 18.10 -0.94 -29.80
C THR A 104 18.41 -1.78 -28.56
N GLY A 105 17.67 -1.59 -27.46
CA GLY A 105 17.96 -2.16 -26.14
C GLY A 105 19.26 -1.65 -25.50
N GLY A 106 20.03 -0.82 -26.19
CA GLY A 106 21.29 -0.25 -25.70
C GLY A 106 21.10 1.01 -24.87
N PRO A 107 22.13 1.42 -24.11
CA PRO A 107 22.10 2.67 -23.36
C PRO A 107 22.08 3.89 -24.30
N ILE A 108 21.39 4.96 -23.90
CA ILE A 108 21.32 6.23 -24.62
C ILE A 108 21.94 7.33 -23.74
N GLU A 109 22.98 7.99 -24.24
CA GLU A 109 23.65 9.08 -23.51
C GLU A 109 23.07 10.44 -23.90
N LEU A 110 22.42 11.10 -22.96
CA LEU A 110 21.96 12.48 -23.09
C LEU A 110 22.98 13.40 -22.40
N LYS A 111 23.44 14.45 -23.09
CA LYS A 111 24.43 15.41 -22.56
C LYS A 111 23.78 16.76 -22.30
N ALA A 112 24.04 17.35 -21.14
CA ALA A 112 23.54 18.68 -20.81
C ALA A 112 23.93 19.72 -21.88
N GLY A 113 22.98 20.58 -22.23
CA GLY A 113 23.12 21.60 -23.27
C GLY A 113 22.88 21.11 -24.71
N ASN A 114 22.80 19.79 -24.94
CA ASN A 114 22.42 19.26 -26.24
C ASN A 114 20.90 19.34 -26.45
N HIS A 115 20.47 19.19 -27.69
CA HIS A 115 19.06 19.07 -28.04
C HIS A 115 18.71 17.62 -28.33
N VAL A 116 17.49 17.24 -27.97
CA VAL A 116 16.89 15.94 -28.26
C VAL A 116 15.49 16.15 -28.81
N MET A 117 15.14 15.41 -29.85
CA MET A 117 13.81 15.42 -30.46
C MET A 117 12.99 14.25 -29.93
N ILE A 118 11.83 14.54 -29.36
CA ILE A 118 10.86 13.53 -28.97
C ILE A 118 9.83 13.42 -30.09
N THR A 119 9.57 12.19 -30.56
CA THR A 119 8.74 11.94 -31.74
C THR A 119 7.80 10.75 -31.54
N PRO A 120 6.56 10.80 -32.05
CA PRO A 120 5.70 9.62 -32.07
C PRO A 120 6.05 8.63 -33.20
N ASP A 121 6.99 8.97 -34.09
CA ASP A 121 7.42 8.09 -35.18
C ASP A 121 8.30 6.94 -34.65
N LEU A 122 7.67 5.81 -34.36
CA LEU A 122 8.31 4.58 -33.88
C LEU A 122 9.25 3.93 -34.92
N SER A 123 9.27 4.38 -36.17
CA SER A 123 10.23 3.88 -37.18
C SER A 123 11.64 4.45 -37.00
N LYS A 124 11.78 5.53 -36.20
CA LYS A 124 13.08 6.15 -35.91
C LYS A 124 13.88 5.29 -34.94
N THR A 125 15.17 5.18 -35.20
CA THR A 125 16.11 4.56 -34.26
C THR A 125 16.35 5.50 -33.09
N PRO A 126 16.18 5.04 -31.83
CA PRO A 126 16.45 5.84 -30.65
C PRO A 126 17.96 6.17 -30.55
N SER A 127 18.29 7.42 -30.25
CA SER A 127 19.66 7.92 -30.08
C SER A 127 19.71 9.09 -29.10
N ALA A 128 20.89 9.69 -28.92
CA ALA A 128 21.06 10.89 -28.10
C ALA A 128 20.29 12.12 -28.66
N GLU A 129 19.96 12.09 -29.95
CA GLU A 129 19.28 13.17 -30.67
C GLU A 129 17.79 12.90 -30.91
N ILE A 130 17.34 11.64 -30.86
CA ILE A 130 15.95 11.25 -31.17
C ILE A 130 15.44 10.21 -30.16
N LEU A 131 14.30 10.50 -29.52
CA LEU A 131 13.60 9.60 -28.61
C LEU A 131 12.17 9.32 -29.13
N PRO A 132 11.93 8.15 -29.75
CA PRO A 132 10.59 7.74 -30.15
C PRO A 132 9.73 7.40 -28.93
N ILE A 133 8.46 7.81 -28.91
CA ILE A 133 7.53 7.58 -27.80
C ILE A 133 6.21 6.99 -28.27
N LYS A 134 5.54 6.23 -27.39
CA LYS A 134 4.21 5.66 -27.65
C LYS A 134 3.07 6.63 -27.30
N PHE A 135 3.16 7.89 -27.74
CA PHE A 135 2.10 8.89 -27.54
C PHE A 135 2.13 9.97 -28.61
N GLY A 136 1.09 10.00 -29.47
CA GLY A 136 1.01 10.89 -30.64
C GLY A 136 0.67 12.35 -30.31
N ASP A 137 0.03 12.60 -29.17
CA ASP A 137 -0.54 13.91 -28.86
C ASP A 137 0.38 14.80 -28.01
N LEU A 138 1.63 14.39 -27.77
CA LEU A 138 2.56 15.14 -26.92
C LEU A 138 2.70 16.60 -27.38
N ALA A 139 2.97 16.82 -28.66
CA ALA A 139 3.14 18.17 -29.22
C ALA A 139 1.89 19.06 -29.11
N LYS A 140 0.71 18.50 -28.86
CA LYS A 140 -0.57 19.24 -28.72
C LYS A 140 -0.84 19.68 -27.29
N VAL A 141 -0.28 18.98 -26.30
CA VAL A 141 -0.57 19.22 -24.87
C VAL A 141 0.53 20.01 -24.16
N VAL A 142 1.70 20.13 -24.80
CA VAL A 142 2.86 20.83 -24.24
C VAL A 142 3.08 22.20 -24.86
N LYS A 143 3.76 23.08 -24.13
CA LYS A 143 4.19 24.40 -24.57
C LYS A 143 5.68 24.63 -24.27
N LYS A 144 6.25 25.64 -24.94
CA LYS A 144 7.62 26.09 -24.67
C LYS A 144 7.80 26.43 -23.19
N GLY A 145 8.89 25.95 -22.60
CA GLY A 145 9.23 26.11 -21.20
C GLY A 145 8.65 25.05 -20.26
N ASP A 146 7.78 24.15 -20.74
CA ASP A 146 7.37 23.00 -19.94
C ASP A 146 8.55 22.06 -19.71
N THR A 147 8.51 21.36 -18.58
CA THR A 147 9.58 20.45 -18.13
C THR A 147 9.13 19.01 -18.33
N LEU A 148 10.01 18.20 -18.92
CA LEU A 148 9.84 16.75 -19.00
C LEU A 148 10.88 16.06 -18.14
N PHE A 149 10.48 14.92 -17.61
CA PHE A 149 11.34 13.98 -16.94
C PHE A 149 11.33 12.68 -17.74
N ILE A 150 12.51 12.14 -18.02
CA ILE A 150 12.68 10.81 -18.59
C ILE A 150 13.54 10.00 -17.63
N GLY A 151 13.07 8.82 -17.24
CA GLY A 151 13.80 7.97 -16.32
C GLY A 151 13.54 6.49 -16.56
N GLN A 152 14.36 5.64 -15.95
CA GLN A 152 14.08 4.23 -15.86
C GLN A 152 12.81 3.98 -15.02
N TYR A 153 11.99 3.00 -15.39
CA TYR A 153 10.86 2.59 -14.54
C TYR A 153 11.35 2.19 -13.13
N LEU A 154 10.66 2.68 -12.09
CA LEU A 154 11.10 2.63 -10.68
C LEU A 154 12.49 3.25 -10.46
N PHE A 155 12.74 4.43 -11.05
CA PHE A 155 13.93 5.26 -10.80
C PHE A 155 14.01 5.71 -9.34
N THR A 156 15.22 5.77 -8.77
CA THR A 156 15.41 6.02 -7.33
C THR A 156 15.79 7.43 -6.95
N GLY A 157 16.11 8.29 -7.90
CA GLY A 157 16.72 9.60 -7.61
C GLY A 157 18.24 9.54 -7.46
N SER A 158 18.81 8.34 -7.22
CA SER A 158 20.24 8.17 -6.97
C SER A 158 21.04 7.78 -8.20
N GLU A 159 20.39 7.25 -9.24
CA GLU A 159 21.06 6.84 -10.47
C GLU A 159 21.29 8.02 -11.43
N THR A 160 22.31 7.91 -12.27
CA THR A 160 22.52 8.81 -13.42
C THR A 160 21.68 8.41 -14.64
N THR A 161 20.53 7.75 -14.41
CA THR A 161 19.68 7.13 -15.45
C THR A 161 18.41 7.91 -15.74
N SER A 162 18.35 9.18 -15.31
CA SER A 162 17.24 10.08 -15.62
C SER A 162 17.70 11.45 -16.09
N SER A 163 16.91 12.04 -16.98
CA SER A 163 17.18 13.34 -17.59
C SER A 163 15.97 14.25 -17.50
N TRP A 164 16.23 15.47 -17.07
CA TRP A 164 15.31 16.60 -17.13
C TRP A 164 15.50 17.32 -18.46
N LEU A 165 14.39 17.57 -19.14
CA LEU A 165 14.36 18.26 -20.42
C LEU A 165 13.48 19.50 -20.33
N GLU A 166 13.83 20.55 -21.06
CA GLU A 166 12.99 21.74 -21.23
C GLU A 166 12.51 21.84 -22.68
N ILE A 167 11.22 22.05 -22.90
CA ILE A 167 10.67 22.19 -24.25
C ILE A 167 11.09 23.53 -24.85
N VAL A 168 11.79 23.47 -25.97
CA VAL A 168 12.22 24.64 -26.73
C VAL A 168 11.14 25.07 -27.73
N GLU A 169 10.60 24.10 -28.47
CA GLU A 169 9.56 24.31 -29.48
C GLU A 169 8.90 22.98 -29.88
N THR A 170 7.76 23.08 -30.55
CA THR A 170 7.10 21.97 -31.25
C THR A 170 7.15 22.19 -32.76
N SER A 171 7.42 21.12 -33.51
CA SER A 171 7.52 21.15 -34.97
C SER A 171 6.74 19.98 -35.56
N GLY A 172 5.51 20.27 -36.02
CA GLY A 172 4.55 19.25 -36.39
C GLY A 172 4.18 18.39 -35.17
N GLU A 173 4.43 17.09 -35.25
CA GLU A 173 4.20 16.14 -34.15
C GLU A 173 5.44 15.95 -33.25
N ASN A 174 6.57 16.60 -33.58
CA ASN A 174 7.81 16.47 -32.84
C ASN A 174 7.95 17.55 -31.77
N VAL A 175 8.59 17.21 -30.66
CA VAL A 175 8.90 18.13 -29.56
C VAL A 175 10.42 18.23 -29.41
N ASN A 176 10.97 19.40 -29.67
CA ASN A 176 12.39 19.66 -29.52
C ASN A 176 12.67 20.14 -28.11
N CYS A 177 13.57 19.44 -27.41
CA CYS A 177 13.89 19.73 -26.02
C CYS A 177 15.38 20.01 -25.82
N LEU A 178 15.68 20.89 -24.86
CA LEU A 178 17.01 21.10 -24.32
C LEU A 178 17.26 20.12 -23.18
N VAL A 179 18.41 19.46 -23.17
CA VAL A 179 18.81 18.55 -22.08
C VAL A 179 19.40 19.36 -20.92
N ASN A 180 18.78 19.30 -19.74
CA ASN A 180 19.21 20.08 -18.56
C ASN A 180 20.30 19.38 -17.75
N ASN A 181 20.36 18.05 -17.75
CA ASN A 181 21.43 17.28 -17.09
C ASN A 181 21.91 16.11 -17.94
N THR A 182 23.20 15.79 -17.79
CA THR A 182 23.80 14.63 -18.42
C THR A 182 23.32 13.35 -17.74
N ALA A 183 22.89 12.36 -18.52
CA ALA A 183 22.40 11.08 -18.04
C ALA A 183 22.63 9.97 -19.07
N THR A 184 22.70 8.73 -18.59
CA THR A 184 22.72 7.54 -19.45
C THR A 184 21.46 6.74 -19.18
N LEU A 185 20.51 6.78 -20.12
CA LEU A 185 19.30 5.98 -20.04
C LEU A 185 19.67 4.51 -20.28
N SER A 186 19.74 3.72 -19.21
CA SER A 186 20.03 2.29 -19.25
C SER A 186 18.92 1.49 -18.55
N GLY A 187 18.48 0.39 -19.16
CA GLY A 187 17.43 -0.45 -18.62
C GLY A 187 16.41 -0.90 -19.67
N PRO A 188 15.48 -1.77 -19.28
CA PRO A 188 14.52 -2.37 -20.21
C PRO A 188 13.33 -1.45 -20.54
N LEU A 189 13.01 -0.49 -19.66
CA LEU A 189 11.85 0.37 -19.78
C LEU A 189 12.18 1.78 -19.30
N PHE A 190 11.88 2.78 -20.14
CA PHE A 190 11.97 4.19 -19.79
C PHE A 190 10.63 4.87 -19.96
N THR A 191 10.33 5.75 -19.02
CA THR A 191 9.05 6.40 -18.88
C THR A 191 9.28 7.89 -18.95
N LEU A 192 8.34 8.57 -19.59
CA LEU A 192 8.35 10.00 -19.82
C LEU A 192 7.18 10.60 -19.07
N HIS A 193 7.48 11.60 -18.27
CA HIS A 193 6.50 12.38 -17.53
C HIS A 193 6.62 13.85 -17.92
N VAL A 194 5.49 14.52 -18.09
CA VAL A 194 5.46 15.96 -18.35
C VAL A 194 4.92 16.65 -17.11
N SER A 195 5.75 17.50 -16.51
CA SER A 195 5.42 18.12 -15.22
C SER A 195 4.23 19.06 -15.35
N LYS A 196 3.21 18.87 -14.49
CA LYS A 196 2.01 19.76 -14.40
C LYS A 196 1.22 19.90 -15.70
N VAL A 197 1.27 18.89 -16.56
CA VAL A 197 0.50 18.85 -17.82
C VAL A 197 -0.46 17.68 -17.80
N HIS A 198 -1.71 17.95 -18.16
CA HIS A 198 -2.72 16.91 -18.32
C HIS A 198 -2.42 16.05 -19.56
N ILE A 199 -2.24 14.75 -19.35
CA ILE A 199 -2.04 13.77 -20.43
C ILE A 199 -3.36 13.06 -20.71
N SER A 200 -3.90 13.19 -21.92
CA SER A 200 -5.21 12.64 -22.31
C SER A 200 -5.25 11.12 -22.51
N LEU A 201 -4.30 10.38 -21.94
CA LEU A 201 -4.35 8.92 -21.90
C LEU A 201 -5.43 8.46 -20.91
N PRO A 202 -6.16 7.37 -21.21
CA PRO A 202 -7.16 6.84 -20.29
C PRO A 202 -6.47 6.30 -19.03
N THR A 203 -7.12 6.47 -17.88
CA THR A 203 -6.57 5.98 -16.62
C THR A 203 -6.51 4.45 -16.57
N LEU A 204 -7.45 3.78 -17.25
CA LEU A 204 -7.38 2.35 -17.55
C LEU A 204 -7.02 2.15 -19.03
N SER A 205 -5.82 1.66 -19.29
CA SER A 205 -5.44 1.22 -20.64
C SER A 205 -6.25 -0.02 -21.05
N GLU A 206 -6.29 -0.33 -22.34
CA GLU A 206 -6.90 -1.58 -22.81
C GLU A 206 -6.19 -2.82 -22.24
N TYR A 207 -4.88 -2.73 -22.02
CA TYR A 207 -4.12 -3.77 -21.33
C TYR A 207 -4.55 -3.94 -19.86
N ASP A 208 -4.77 -2.83 -19.14
CA ASP A 208 -5.27 -2.89 -17.75
C ASP A 208 -6.64 -3.58 -17.69
N LYS A 209 -7.56 -3.22 -18.60
CA LYS A 209 -8.89 -3.85 -18.69
C LYS A 209 -8.78 -5.34 -19.01
N GLU A 210 -7.89 -5.72 -19.93
CA GLU A 210 -7.63 -7.13 -20.27
C GLU A 210 -7.11 -7.89 -19.05
N VAL A 211 -6.07 -7.39 -18.40
CA VAL A 211 -5.43 -8.02 -17.23
C VAL A 211 -6.42 -8.17 -16.07
N ILE A 212 -7.22 -7.14 -15.78
CA ILE A 212 -8.24 -7.19 -14.72
C ILE A 212 -9.32 -8.22 -15.06
N SER A 213 -9.84 -8.21 -16.30
CA SER A 213 -10.93 -9.11 -16.70
C SER A 213 -10.50 -10.56 -16.91
N THR A 214 -9.20 -10.81 -17.11
CA THR A 214 -8.63 -12.16 -17.27
C THR A 214 -7.93 -12.64 -16.00
N TRP A 215 -6.74 -12.14 -15.71
CA TRP A 215 -5.90 -12.55 -14.58
C TRP A 215 -6.51 -12.13 -13.25
N GLY A 216 -7.01 -10.90 -13.16
CA GLY A 216 -7.66 -10.36 -11.95
C GLY A 216 -8.90 -11.17 -11.54
N LEU A 217 -9.80 -11.42 -12.49
CA LEU A 217 -11.01 -12.23 -12.31
C LEU A 217 -10.70 -13.67 -11.93
N ARG A 218 -9.84 -14.34 -12.71
CA ARG A 218 -9.42 -15.73 -12.46
C ARG A 218 -8.87 -15.92 -11.06
N ASN A 219 -8.09 -14.95 -10.59
CA ASN A 219 -7.40 -15.07 -9.31
C ASN A 219 -8.11 -14.41 -8.13
N ARG A 220 -9.24 -13.71 -8.38
CA ARG A 220 -10.03 -12.99 -7.38
C ARG A 220 -9.14 -12.07 -6.53
N VAL A 221 -8.44 -11.15 -7.21
CA VAL A 221 -7.53 -10.19 -6.59
C VAL A 221 -8.23 -9.40 -5.48
N ASP A 222 -7.52 -9.11 -4.41
CA ASP A 222 -8.11 -8.49 -3.22
C ASP A 222 -8.17 -6.96 -3.36
N ILE A 223 -7.16 -6.38 -4.01
CA ILE A 223 -6.96 -4.94 -4.16
C ILE A 223 -6.48 -4.64 -5.59
N ILE A 224 -7.02 -3.59 -6.21
CA ILE A 224 -6.44 -2.95 -7.39
C ILE A 224 -5.84 -1.62 -6.97
N SER A 225 -4.57 -1.44 -7.29
CA SER A 225 -3.80 -0.22 -7.10
C SER A 225 -3.85 0.56 -8.42
N LEU A 226 -4.66 1.62 -8.45
CA LEU A 226 -5.02 2.38 -9.66
C LEU A 226 -3.99 3.50 -9.90
N SER A 227 -3.09 3.26 -10.85
CA SER A 227 -2.01 4.19 -11.24
C SER A 227 -2.53 5.49 -11.84
N HIS A 228 -1.84 6.57 -11.51
CA HIS A 228 -2.09 7.96 -11.89
C HIS A 228 -3.56 8.35 -11.77
N THR A 229 -4.17 8.10 -10.61
CA THR A 229 -5.55 8.55 -10.34
C THR A 229 -5.58 10.08 -10.26
N ARG A 230 -6.39 10.72 -11.10
CA ARG A 230 -6.47 12.19 -11.23
C ARG A 230 -7.79 12.78 -10.75
N SER A 231 -8.84 11.96 -10.67
CA SER A 231 -10.20 12.41 -10.35
C SER A 231 -11.00 11.31 -9.67
N ALA A 232 -12.12 11.70 -9.06
CA ALA A 232 -13.10 10.74 -8.57
C ALA A 232 -13.71 9.86 -9.69
N ASP A 233 -13.78 10.38 -10.91
CA ASP A 233 -14.35 9.66 -12.05
C ASP A 233 -13.47 8.49 -12.50
N ASP A 234 -12.14 8.60 -12.38
CA ASP A 234 -11.23 7.47 -12.62
C ASP A 234 -11.55 6.28 -11.70
N VAL A 235 -11.82 6.56 -10.43
CA VAL A 235 -12.18 5.55 -9.43
C VAL A 235 -13.55 4.96 -9.76
N ARG A 236 -14.52 5.79 -10.17
CA ARG A 236 -15.87 5.34 -10.55
C ARG A 236 -15.86 4.51 -11.84
N GLU A 237 -14.99 4.84 -12.80
CA GLU A 237 -14.80 4.06 -14.03
C GLU A 237 -14.32 2.66 -13.67
N LEU A 238 -13.24 2.53 -12.90
CA LEU A 238 -12.76 1.23 -12.45
C LEU A 238 -13.82 0.48 -11.64
N LYS A 239 -14.52 1.17 -10.72
CA LYS A 239 -15.59 0.54 -9.93
C LYS A 239 -16.70 -0.03 -10.80
N THR A 240 -17.11 0.69 -11.84
CA THR A 240 -18.11 0.25 -12.82
C THR A 240 -17.59 -0.94 -13.62
N PHE A 241 -16.33 -0.90 -14.05
CA PHE A 241 -15.68 -1.99 -14.76
C PHE A 241 -15.59 -3.27 -13.92
N LEU A 242 -15.23 -3.16 -12.63
CA LEU A 242 -15.21 -4.31 -11.72
C LEU A 242 -16.62 -4.89 -11.48
N GLN A 243 -17.63 -4.02 -11.40
CA GLN A 243 -19.02 -4.45 -11.24
C GLN A 243 -19.55 -5.24 -12.43
N SER A 244 -19.13 -4.89 -13.66
CA SER A 244 -19.53 -5.60 -14.88
C SER A 244 -18.78 -6.92 -15.09
N HIS A 245 -17.67 -7.16 -14.37
CA HIS A 245 -16.83 -8.35 -14.51
C HIS A 245 -16.83 -9.25 -13.26
N ASP A 246 -17.84 -9.16 -12.41
CA ASP A 246 -17.96 -9.94 -11.18
C ASP A 246 -16.77 -9.78 -10.18
N LEU A 247 -16.22 -8.57 -10.09
CA LEU A 247 -15.12 -8.22 -9.17
C LEU A 247 -15.54 -7.19 -8.11
N ARG A 248 -16.83 -7.17 -7.75
CA ARG A 248 -17.47 -6.17 -6.86
C ARG A 248 -16.83 -6.07 -5.46
N ASP A 249 -16.23 -7.16 -4.98
CA ASP A 249 -15.58 -7.20 -3.68
C ASP A 249 -14.13 -6.69 -3.70
N THR A 250 -13.54 -6.45 -4.87
CA THR A 250 -12.15 -5.96 -5.00
C THR A 250 -12.07 -4.51 -4.55
N GLN A 251 -11.14 -4.20 -3.66
CA GLN A 251 -10.93 -2.83 -3.19
C GLN A 251 -10.13 -2.01 -4.20
N ILE A 252 -10.42 -0.72 -4.31
CA ILE A 252 -9.66 0.21 -5.16
C ILE A 252 -8.79 1.11 -4.29
N TYR A 253 -7.48 1.03 -4.48
CA TYR A 253 -6.51 1.91 -3.84
C TYR A 253 -6.04 2.91 -4.90
N ALA A 254 -6.46 4.16 -4.78
CA ALA A 254 -6.08 5.20 -5.73
C ALA A 254 -4.62 5.61 -5.48
N LYS A 255 -3.77 5.50 -6.49
CA LYS A 255 -2.39 6.01 -6.45
C LYS A 255 -2.40 7.48 -6.87
N VAL A 256 -2.01 8.35 -5.95
CA VAL A 256 -1.89 9.79 -6.17
C VAL A 256 -0.43 10.10 -6.49
N GLU A 257 -0.19 10.48 -7.75
CA GLU A 257 1.15 10.48 -8.36
C GLU A 257 1.49 11.80 -9.06
N ASN A 258 0.52 12.70 -9.23
CA ASN A 258 0.71 13.99 -9.90
C ASN A 258 -0.11 15.11 -9.21
N THR A 259 0.07 16.34 -9.70
CA THR A 259 -0.62 17.53 -9.21
C THR A 259 -2.14 17.46 -9.35
N GLU A 260 -2.67 16.92 -10.46
CA GLU A 260 -4.13 16.76 -10.66
C GLU A 260 -4.76 15.87 -9.56
N GLY A 261 -4.12 14.75 -9.22
CA GLY A 261 -4.58 13.88 -8.14
C GLY A 261 -4.51 14.53 -6.76
N LEU A 262 -3.60 15.50 -6.55
CA LEU A 262 -3.57 16.30 -5.31
C LEU A 262 -4.68 17.34 -5.27
N ASP A 263 -4.96 18.01 -6.39
CA ASP A 263 -6.02 19.01 -6.49
C ASP A 263 -7.40 18.39 -6.25
N HIS A 264 -7.63 17.18 -6.76
CA HIS A 264 -8.87 16.41 -6.58
C HIS A 264 -8.81 15.40 -5.42
N PHE A 265 -7.85 15.54 -4.51
CA PHE A 265 -7.60 14.51 -3.50
C PHE A 265 -8.84 14.16 -2.64
N ASP A 266 -9.64 15.16 -2.26
CA ASP A 266 -10.78 14.95 -1.38
C ASP A 266 -11.89 14.12 -2.03
N GLU A 267 -12.15 14.33 -3.33
CA GLU A 267 -13.14 13.56 -4.08
C GLU A 267 -12.64 12.15 -4.42
N ILE A 268 -11.35 11.99 -4.72
CA ILE A 268 -10.71 10.68 -4.89
C ILE A 268 -10.80 9.88 -3.59
N LEU A 269 -10.44 10.52 -2.47
CA LEU A 269 -10.52 9.92 -1.14
C LEU A 269 -11.95 9.52 -0.80
N GLN A 270 -12.97 10.23 -1.26
CA GLN A 270 -14.37 9.86 -1.00
C GLN A 270 -14.76 8.56 -1.73
N GLU A 271 -14.29 8.35 -2.96
CA GLU A 271 -14.67 7.20 -3.80
C GLU A 271 -13.80 5.94 -3.56
N ALA A 272 -12.50 6.11 -3.31
CA ALA A 272 -11.54 5.01 -3.19
C ALA A 272 -11.65 4.26 -1.85
N ASP A 273 -11.23 3.00 -1.77
CA ASP A 273 -11.19 2.23 -0.51
C ASP A 273 -9.93 2.50 0.32
N GLY A 274 -8.86 2.91 -0.36
CA GLY A 274 -7.58 3.31 0.22
C GLY A 274 -6.82 4.23 -0.72
N ILE A 275 -5.71 4.79 -0.23
CA ILE A 275 -4.85 5.72 -0.97
C ILE A 275 -3.41 5.21 -0.92
N ILE A 276 -2.71 5.31 -2.05
CA ILE A 276 -1.26 5.17 -2.12
C ILE A 276 -0.69 6.53 -2.53
N ILE A 277 0.20 7.10 -1.73
CA ILE A 277 0.89 8.34 -2.08
C ILE A 277 2.24 7.96 -2.69
N SER A 278 2.39 8.14 -4.01
CA SER A 278 3.65 7.85 -4.68
C SER A 278 4.57 9.06 -4.65
N ARG A 279 5.54 9.04 -3.75
CA ARG A 279 6.43 10.18 -3.52
C ARG A 279 7.49 10.33 -4.60
N GLY A 280 7.84 9.22 -5.26
CA GLY A 280 8.75 9.23 -6.40
C GLY A 280 8.18 10.05 -7.55
N ASP A 281 6.95 9.70 -7.96
CA ASP A 281 6.26 10.36 -9.06
C ASP A 281 5.82 11.79 -8.69
N LEU A 282 5.29 12.00 -7.48
CA LEU A 282 4.96 13.33 -6.99
C LEU A 282 6.19 14.25 -6.92
N GLY A 283 7.38 13.71 -6.68
CA GLY A 283 8.65 14.46 -6.67
C GLY A 283 9.07 14.94 -8.07
N ILE A 284 8.45 14.44 -9.13
CA ILE A 284 8.65 14.93 -10.50
C ILE A 284 7.80 16.20 -10.73
N ASP A 285 6.60 16.22 -10.15
CA ASP A 285 5.60 17.28 -10.34
C ASP A 285 5.71 18.43 -9.33
N LEU A 286 6.18 18.11 -8.12
CA LEU A 286 6.33 19.03 -7.02
C LEU A 286 7.80 19.40 -6.79
N PRO A 287 8.08 20.63 -6.35
CA PRO A 287 9.40 20.93 -5.84
C PRO A 287 9.68 20.07 -4.59
N PRO A 288 10.94 19.65 -4.34
CA PRO A 288 11.27 18.73 -3.24
C PRO A 288 10.80 19.20 -1.86
N GLU A 289 10.78 20.51 -1.63
CA GLU A 289 10.31 21.13 -0.39
C GLU A 289 8.79 21.01 -0.15
N ASP A 290 7.97 20.72 -1.16
CA ASP A 290 6.52 20.64 -1.00
C ASP A 290 6.03 19.19 -0.80
N VAL A 291 6.84 18.19 -1.15
CA VAL A 291 6.48 16.75 -1.08
C VAL A 291 6.08 16.32 0.34
N PHE A 292 6.77 16.84 1.37
CA PHE A 292 6.45 16.46 2.75
C PHE A 292 5.09 17.03 3.21
N ILE A 293 4.67 18.19 2.67
CA ILE A 293 3.41 18.84 3.03
C ILE A 293 2.25 18.04 2.45
N SER A 294 2.35 17.62 1.17
CA SER A 294 1.33 16.79 0.53
C SER A 294 1.18 15.45 1.23
N GLN A 295 2.29 14.77 1.56
CA GLN A 295 2.29 13.52 2.34
C GLN A 295 1.55 13.67 3.68
N LYS A 296 1.97 14.63 4.52
CA LYS A 296 1.37 14.82 5.86
C LYS A 296 -0.11 15.15 5.78
N THR A 297 -0.49 15.99 4.83
CA THR A 297 -1.88 16.40 4.63
C THR A 297 -2.74 15.24 4.16
N ALA A 298 -2.29 14.47 3.18
CA ALA A 298 -2.99 13.31 2.65
C ALA A 298 -3.16 12.22 3.72
N ILE A 299 -2.10 11.85 4.43
CA ILE A 299 -2.16 10.88 5.54
C ILE A 299 -3.16 11.32 6.61
N GLN A 300 -3.16 12.60 6.98
CA GLN A 300 -4.12 13.12 7.94
C GLN A 300 -5.56 12.97 7.44
N LYS A 301 -5.85 13.33 6.19
CA LYS A 301 -7.19 13.22 5.60
C LYS A 301 -7.66 11.76 5.55
N CYS A 302 -6.81 10.83 5.13
CA CYS A 302 -7.11 9.38 5.13
C CYS A 302 -7.43 8.86 6.54
N ASN A 303 -6.62 9.23 7.53
CA ASN A 303 -6.83 8.86 8.92
C ASN A 303 -8.17 9.38 9.47
N LEU A 304 -8.55 10.62 9.13
CA LEU A 304 -9.84 11.20 9.53
C LEU A 304 -11.02 10.44 8.88
N ALA A 305 -10.89 10.08 7.60
CA ALA A 305 -11.87 9.30 6.86
C ALA A 305 -11.93 7.82 7.31
N GLY A 306 -10.88 7.31 7.97
CA GLY A 306 -10.76 5.89 8.31
C GLY A 306 -10.46 5.00 7.09
N LYS A 307 -9.80 5.55 6.07
CA LYS A 307 -9.36 4.84 4.87
C LYS A 307 -7.86 4.58 4.94
N SER A 308 -7.44 3.40 4.49
CA SER A 308 -6.02 2.99 4.55
C SER A 308 -5.18 3.91 3.68
N VAL A 309 -4.00 4.32 4.18
CA VAL A 309 -3.02 5.09 3.41
C VAL A 309 -1.66 4.40 3.42
N ILE A 310 -1.07 4.26 2.23
CA ILE A 310 0.23 3.60 2.04
C ILE A 310 1.19 4.60 1.40
N ILE A 311 2.44 4.59 1.87
CA ILE A 311 3.52 5.45 1.36
C ILE A 311 4.56 4.60 0.63
N THR A 312 5.05 5.08 -0.52
CA THR A 312 6.10 4.42 -1.32
C THR A 312 7.46 5.11 -1.19
N ARG A 313 8.54 4.48 -1.70
CA ARG A 313 9.86 5.09 -1.95
C ARG A 313 10.58 5.59 -0.69
N VAL A 314 10.78 4.70 0.29
CA VAL A 314 11.31 5.05 1.63
C VAL A 314 12.75 4.59 1.90
N VAL A 315 13.22 3.53 1.25
CA VAL A 315 14.51 2.88 1.54
C VAL A 315 15.24 2.46 0.26
N ASP A 316 15.26 3.34 -0.72
CA ASP A 316 15.75 3.07 -2.07
C ASP A 316 17.19 2.55 -2.11
N SER A 317 18.05 3.05 -1.22
CA SER A 317 19.44 2.58 -1.15
C SER A 317 19.54 1.09 -0.85
N MET A 318 18.50 0.48 -0.28
CA MET A 318 18.46 -0.96 0.00
C MET A 318 18.30 -1.84 -1.26
N ILE A 319 18.09 -1.24 -2.43
CA ILE A 319 18.17 -1.97 -3.71
C ILE A 319 19.58 -2.54 -3.89
N ASP A 320 20.62 -1.79 -3.53
CA ASP A 320 22.01 -2.21 -3.70
C ASP A 320 22.73 -2.47 -2.37
N ASN A 321 22.17 -2.01 -1.25
CA ASN A 321 22.80 -2.08 0.07
C ASN A 321 21.99 -2.90 1.07
N LEU A 322 22.67 -3.59 1.98
CA LEU A 322 22.01 -4.36 3.05
C LEU A 322 21.35 -3.47 4.11
N ARG A 323 21.70 -2.18 4.17
CA ARG A 323 21.19 -1.23 5.17
C ARG A 323 20.74 0.07 4.52
N PRO A 324 19.64 0.68 4.99
CA PRO A 324 19.24 1.99 4.53
C PRO A 324 20.19 3.05 5.10
N THR A 325 20.17 4.22 4.49
CA THR A 325 20.80 5.42 5.02
C THR A 325 20.10 5.89 6.30
N ARG A 326 20.77 6.77 7.06
CA ARG A 326 20.18 7.40 8.26
C ARG A 326 18.93 8.24 7.91
N ALA A 327 18.93 8.87 6.74
CA ALA A 327 17.82 9.69 6.28
C ALA A 327 16.60 8.82 5.95
N GLU A 328 16.79 7.74 5.19
CA GLU A 328 15.73 6.77 4.85
C GLU A 328 15.13 6.09 6.08
N ALA A 329 15.97 5.67 7.03
CA ALA A 329 15.46 5.10 8.29
C ALA A 329 14.59 6.11 9.08
N THR A 330 14.97 7.38 9.06
CA THR A 330 14.21 8.46 9.69
C THR A 330 12.93 8.78 8.92
N ASP A 331 12.95 8.67 7.59
CA ASP A 331 11.80 8.86 6.72
C ASP A 331 10.72 7.80 6.96
N VAL A 332 11.09 6.51 7.01
CA VAL A 332 10.19 5.41 7.41
C VAL A 332 9.55 5.70 8.76
N ALA A 333 10.37 6.06 9.76
CA ALA A 333 9.88 6.35 11.10
C ALA A 333 8.89 7.53 11.10
N ASN A 334 9.18 8.61 10.37
CA ASN A 334 8.29 9.76 10.28
C ASN A 334 6.98 9.43 9.56
N ALA A 335 6.99 8.61 8.51
CA ALA A 335 5.76 8.16 7.85
C ALA A 335 4.83 7.39 8.82
N VAL A 336 5.42 6.57 9.70
CA VAL A 336 4.68 5.87 10.78
C VAL A 336 4.13 6.87 11.81
N LEU A 337 4.92 7.87 12.21
CA LEU A 337 4.50 8.91 13.17
C LEU A 337 3.43 9.85 12.61
N ASP A 338 3.47 10.13 11.31
CA ASP A 338 2.42 10.84 10.59
C ASP A 338 1.11 10.05 10.57
N GLY A 339 1.22 8.73 10.74
CA GLY A 339 0.11 7.81 10.80
C GLY A 339 -0.17 7.17 9.45
N THR A 340 0.84 6.70 8.72
CA THR A 340 0.61 5.77 7.61
C THR A 340 -0.01 4.46 8.10
N ASP A 341 -0.75 3.76 7.24
CA ASP A 341 -1.19 2.38 7.49
C ASP A 341 -0.16 1.36 7.00
N GLY A 342 0.56 1.69 5.93
CA GLY A 342 1.59 0.81 5.39
C GLY A 342 2.71 1.53 4.63
N ILE A 343 3.76 0.75 4.39
CA ILE A 343 4.92 1.12 3.59
C ILE A 343 5.01 0.15 2.41
N LEU A 344 5.13 0.68 1.20
CA LEU A 344 5.26 -0.10 -0.03
C LEU A 344 6.73 -0.13 -0.47
N LEU A 345 7.25 -1.35 -0.56
CA LEU A 345 8.56 -1.66 -1.12
C LEU A 345 8.39 -2.08 -2.58
N GLY A 346 9.05 -1.34 -3.46
CA GLY A 346 9.00 -1.51 -4.91
C GLY A 346 10.25 -2.23 -5.39
N ALA A 347 11.19 -1.46 -5.93
CA ALA A 347 12.44 -1.99 -6.49
C ALA A 347 13.27 -2.81 -5.48
N GLU A 348 13.20 -2.48 -4.19
CA GLU A 348 13.93 -3.13 -3.10
C GLU A 348 13.60 -4.62 -3.01
N THR A 349 12.33 -4.99 -3.16
CA THR A 349 11.89 -6.39 -3.12
C THR A 349 11.81 -7.03 -4.50
N VAL A 350 11.75 -6.23 -5.56
CA VAL A 350 11.64 -6.71 -6.95
C VAL A 350 12.99 -7.13 -7.52
N ARG A 351 13.97 -6.22 -7.52
CA ARG A 351 15.28 -6.40 -8.18
C ARG A 351 16.47 -6.33 -7.23
N GLY A 352 16.28 -5.82 -6.01
CA GLY A 352 17.33 -5.80 -4.99
C GLY A 352 17.72 -7.21 -4.52
N PRO A 353 19.01 -7.48 -4.23
CA PRO A 353 19.46 -8.80 -3.81
C PRO A 353 19.09 -9.14 -2.36
N TYR A 354 18.50 -8.20 -1.61
CA TYR A 354 18.18 -8.34 -0.18
C TYR A 354 16.68 -8.11 0.15
N PRO A 355 15.72 -8.78 -0.53
CA PRO A 355 14.29 -8.52 -0.36
C PRO A 355 13.82 -8.80 1.08
N VAL A 356 14.30 -9.87 1.69
CA VAL A 356 13.94 -10.26 3.08
C VAL A 356 14.49 -9.24 4.08
N ASP A 357 15.73 -8.78 3.91
CA ASP A 357 16.34 -7.77 4.78
C ASP A 357 15.66 -6.41 4.66
N ALA A 358 15.21 -6.03 3.46
CA ALA A 358 14.43 -4.82 3.25
C ALA A 358 13.11 -4.86 4.05
N VAL A 359 12.33 -5.95 3.91
CA VAL A 359 11.10 -6.16 4.67
C VAL A 359 11.38 -6.17 6.18
N SER A 360 12.37 -6.94 6.62
CA SER A 360 12.74 -7.06 8.04
C SER A 360 13.21 -5.73 8.64
N THR A 361 14.02 -4.96 7.91
CA THR A 361 14.56 -3.69 8.39
C THR A 361 13.50 -2.62 8.48
N VAL A 362 12.64 -2.49 7.47
CA VAL A 362 11.50 -1.56 7.49
C VAL A 362 10.53 -1.94 8.60
N GLY A 363 10.23 -3.23 8.78
CA GLY A 363 9.38 -3.71 9.89
C GLY A 363 9.93 -3.37 11.27
N ARG A 364 11.24 -3.49 11.47
CA ARG A 364 11.89 -3.07 12.73
C ARG A 364 11.79 -1.56 12.96
N ILE A 365 12.03 -0.74 11.93
CA ILE A 365 11.90 0.72 12.05
C ILE A 365 10.45 1.10 12.39
N CYS A 366 9.47 0.48 11.74
CA CYS A 366 8.06 0.71 12.06
C CYS A 366 7.73 0.36 13.52
N ALA A 367 8.19 -0.80 14.00
CA ALA A 367 7.96 -1.24 15.37
C ALA A 367 8.60 -0.33 16.44
N GLU A 368 9.73 0.31 16.11
CA GLU A 368 10.37 1.34 16.95
C GLU A 368 9.59 2.65 16.92
N ALA A 369 9.20 3.13 15.75
CA ALA A 369 8.41 4.36 15.61
C ALA A 369 7.05 4.25 16.31
N GLU A 370 6.41 3.09 16.24
CA GLU A 370 5.17 2.78 16.96
C GLU A 370 5.31 2.87 18.48
N SER A 371 6.50 2.58 19.03
CA SER A 371 6.72 2.62 20.48
C SER A 371 6.60 4.03 21.07
N VAL A 372 6.76 5.07 20.25
CA VAL A 372 6.67 6.48 20.63
C VAL A 372 5.47 7.19 19.99
N TYR A 373 4.60 6.44 19.28
CA TYR A 373 3.41 6.98 18.63
C TYR A 373 2.37 7.44 19.67
N ASN A 374 1.81 8.64 19.47
CA ASN A 374 0.85 9.20 20.40
C ASN A 374 -0.59 8.74 20.14
N HIS A 375 -0.89 7.52 20.57
CA HIS A 375 -2.21 6.90 20.46
C HIS A 375 -3.32 7.74 21.11
N SER A 376 -3.05 8.36 22.27
CA SER A 376 -4.04 9.17 22.99
C SER A 376 -4.42 10.44 22.23
N ALA A 377 -3.43 11.14 21.66
CA ALA A 377 -3.67 12.34 20.87
C ALA A 377 -4.41 12.00 19.57
N HIS A 378 -4.02 10.92 18.88
CA HIS A 378 -4.74 10.45 17.70
C HIS A 378 -6.20 10.12 18.03
N PHE A 379 -6.44 9.30 19.06
CA PHE A 379 -7.79 8.95 19.49
C PHE A 379 -8.66 10.19 19.74
N LYS A 380 -8.15 11.17 20.51
CA LYS A 380 -8.86 12.43 20.79
C LYS A 380 -9.13 13.24 19.53
N LYS A 381 -8.17 13.28 18.59
CA LYS A 381 -8.30 13.98 17.31
C LYS A 381 -9.44 13.38 16.48
N ILE A 382 -9.51 12.05 16.36
CA ILE A 382 -10.58 11.36 15.63
C ILE A 382 -11.94 11.62 16.30
N VAL A 383 -12.06 11.40 17.61
CA VAL A 383 -13.32 11.64 18.34
C VAL A 383 -13.82 13.08 18.14
N ARG A 384 -12.92 14.07 18.24
CA ARG A 384 -13.27 15.48 18.02
C ARG A 384 -13.71 15.76 16.58
N HIS A 385 -13.08 15.12 15.59
CA HIS A 385 -13.42 15.31 14.19
C HIS A 385 -14.81 14.76 13.86
N ILE A 386 -15.16 13.59 14.39
CA ILE A 386 -16.47 12.97 14.16
C ILE A 386 -17.58 13.76 14.87
N GLY A 387 -17.33 14.25 16.08
CA GLY A 387 -18.29 15.05 16.83
C GLY A 387 -19.45 14.22 17.40
N GLU A 388 -20.43 14.93 17.97
CA GLU A 388 -21.62 14.37 18.59
C GLU A 388 -22.89 14.94 17.92
N PRO A 389 -23.94 14.14 17.65
CA PRO A 389 -24.01 12.70 17.90
C PRO A 389 -23.18 11.88 16.91
N MET A 390 -22.48 10.86 17.41
CA MET A 390 -21.67 9.94 16.62
C MET A 390 -22.53 8.81 16.01
N PRO A 391 -22.22 8.31 14.79
CA PRO A 391 -22.87 7.12 14.25
C PRO A 391 -22.76 5.91 15.19
N HIS A 392 -23.77 5.04 15.21
CA HIS A 392 -23.86 3.93 16.16
C HIS A 392 -22.61 3.01 16.17
N GLU A 393 -22.20 2.50 15.01
CA GLU A 393 -21.04 1.60 14.90
C GLU A 393 -19.74 2.29 15.34
N GLU A 394 -19.60 3.57 15.01
CA GLU A 394 -18.45 4.41 15.34
C GLU A 394 -18.36 4.66 16.87
N SER A 395 -19.51 4.88 17.52
CA SER A 395 -19.63 5.06 18.97
C SER A 395 -19.19 3.81 19.73
N VAL A 396 -19.60 2.63 19.25
CA VAL A 396 -19.23 1.36 19.89
C VAL A 396 -17.77 1.01 19.61
N ALA A 397 -17.27 1.22 18.39
CA ALA A 397 -15.86 1.00 18.05
C ALA A 397 -14.91 1.89 18.88
N SER A 398 -15.21 3.18 19.00
CA SER A 398 -14.42 4.11 19.82
C SER A 398 -14.48 3.73 21.31
N SER A 399 -15.62 3.25 21.80
CA SER A 399 -15.79 2.75 23.16
C SER A 399 -14.98 1.48 23.42
N ALA A 400 -14.92 0.55 22.45
CA ALA A 400 -14.09 -0.65 22.52
C ALA A 400 -12.61 -0.28 22.66
N VAL A 401 -12.10 0.63 21.82
CA VAL A 401 -10.71 1.11 21.87
C VAL A 401 -10.42 1.83 23.18
N ARG A 402 -11.32 2.72 23.63
CA ARG A 402 -11.16 3.41 24.92
C ARG A 402 -11.11 2.44 26.10
N THR A 403 -11.95 1.40 26.07
CA THR A 403 -11.97 0.36 27.10
C THR A 403 -10.69 -0.46 27.07
N ALA A 404 -10.23 -0.87 25.88
CA ALA A 404 -8.98 -1.61 25.70
C ALA A 404 -7.78 -0.87 26.31
N ILE A 405 -7.67 0.43 26.04
CA ILE A 405 -6.60 1.29 26.58
C ILE A 405 -6.69 1.36 28.11
N LYS A 406 -7.90 1.58 28.67
CA LYS A 406 -8.09 1.70 30.13
C LYS A 406 -7.75 0.42 30.90
N VAL A 407 -8.15 -0.73 30.38
CA VAL A 407 -7.94 -2.01 31.06
C VAL A 407 -6.58 -2.64 30.74
N LYS A 408 -5.79 -1.99 29.87
CA LYS A 408 -4.53 -2.48 29.32
C LYS A 408 -4.69 -3.86 28.66
N ALA A 409 -5.71 -3.97 27.81
CA ALA A 409 -5.96 -5.20 27.05
C ALA A 409 -4.77 -5.52 26.12
N ALA A 410 -4.48 -6.81 25.96
CA ALA A 410 -3.41 -7.27 25.09
C ALA A 410 -3.82 -7.26 23.61
N ALA A 411 -5.11 -7.41 23.31
CA ALA A 411 -5.67 -7.28 21.96
C ALA A 411 -7.16 -6.92 21.97
N ILE A 412 -7.65 -6.47 20.82
CA ILE A 412 -9.07 -6.29 20.54
C ILE A 412 -9.49 -7.37 19.53
N LEU A 413 -10.40 -8.26 19.92
CA LEU A 413 -11.02 -9.24 19.08
C LEU A 413 -12.25 -8.64 18.40
N VAL A 414 -12.30 -8.63 17.07
CA VAL A 414 -13.43 -8.08 16.31
C VAL A 414 -14.03 -9.17 15.44
N PHE A 415 -15.29 -9.53 15.71
CA PHE A 415 -16.05 -10.39 14.83
C PHE A 415 -16.60 -9.56 13.68
N THR A 416 -16.21 -9.91 12.45
CA THR A 416 -16.59 -9.13 11.27
C THR A 416 -16.82 -10.00 10.05
N PHE A 417 -17.71 -9.56 9.16
CA PHE A 417 -17.98 -10.23 7.89
C PHE A 417 -17.39 -9.45 6.71
N SER A 418 -17.65 -8.15 6.64
CA SER A 418 -17.15 -7.26 5.58
C SER A 418 -15.80 -6.57 5.90
N GLY A 419 -15.23 -6.84 7.08
CA GLY A 419 -14.05 -6.15 7.60
C GLY A 419 -14.30 -4.73 8.11
N ARG A 420 -15.50 -4.16 7.89
CA ARG A 420 -15.84 -2.77 8.26
C ARG A 420 -15.65 -2.50 9.75
N ALA A 421 -16.10 -3.41 10.61
CA ALA A 421 -15.94 -3.26 12.07
C ALA A 421 -14.46 -3.22 12.48
N ALA A 422 -13.61 -4.04 11.87
CA ALA A 422 -12.18 -4.05 12.13
C ALA A 422 -11.51 -2.74 11.66
N ARG A 423 -11.90 -2.22 10.49
CA ARG A 423 -11.44 -0.90 9.99
C ARG A 423 -11.86 0.24 10.90
N LEU A 424 -13.11 0.23 11.39
CA LEU A 424 -13.59 1.23 12.34
C LEU A 424 -12.80 1.20 13.65
N VAL A 425 -12.48 0.03 14.19
CA VAL A 425 -11.61 -0.07 15.39
C VAL A 425 -10.20 0.44 15.07
N ALA A 426 -9.62 0.06 13.92
CA ALA A 426 -8.29 0.47 13.50
C ALA A 426 -8.16 1.98 13.27
N LYS A 427 -9.22 2.66 12.81
CA LYS A 427 -9.30 4.13 12.63
C LYS A 427 -8.91 4.90 13.90
N TYR A 428 -9.27 4.38 15.07
CA TYR A 428 -8.94 4.98 16.38
C TYR A 428 -7.52 4.65 16.86
N ARG A 429 -6.73 3.92 16.06
CA ARG A 429 -5.35 3.49 16.29
C ARG A 429 -5.09 3.01 17.72
N PRO A 430 -5.71 1.90 18.14
CA PRO A 430 -5.34 1.24 19.40
C PRO A 430 -3.82 0.92 19.42
N PRO A 431 -3.16 0.97 20.59
CA PRO A 431 -1.77 0.53 20.75
C PRO A 431 -1.60 -0.99 20.68
N MET A 432 -2.69 -1.75 20.82
CA MET A 432 -2.73 -3.21 20.76
C MET A 432 -3.25 -3.70 19.40
N PRO A 433 -2.91 -4.95 18.97
CA PRO A 433 -3.46 -5.56 17.77
C PRO A 433 -4.99 -5.68 17.78
N VAL A 434 -5.55 -5.65 16.58
CA VAL A 434 -6.95 -5.94 16.27
C VAL A 434 -7.03 -7.30 15.57
N LEU A 435 -7.48 -8.34 16.28
CA LEU A 435 -7.70 -9.67 15.71
C LEU A 435 -9.07 -9.71 15.04
N ALA A 436 -9.12 -9.71 13.71
CA ALA A 436 -10.35 -9.69 12.95
C ALA A 436 -10.79 -11.11 12.60
N VAL A 437 -11.74 -11.67 13.36
CA VAL A 437 -12.27 -13.01 13.09
C VAL A 437 -13.37 -12.92 12.05
N VAL A 438 -13.16 -13.62 10.93
CA VAL A 438 -14.10 -13.68 9.81
C VAL A 438 -14.54 -15.13 9.61
N PHE A 439 -15.85 -15.35 9.69
CA PHE A 439 -16.45 -16.64 9.34
C PHE A 439 -16.95 -16.59 7.90
N PRO A 440 -16.38 -17.39 7.00
CA PRO A 440 -16.89 -17.47 5.64
C PRO A 440 -18.33 -17.97 5.63
N ARG A 441 -19.14 -17.40 4.74
CA ARG A 441 -20.48 -17.88 4.44
C ARG A 441 -20.47 -18.54 3.08
N LYS A 442 -21.03 -19.75 3.00
CA LYS A 442 -21.46 -20.32 1.72
C LYS A 442 -22.72 -19.56 1.32
N ASP A 443 -22.76 -19.08 0.09
CA ASP A 443 -23.93 -18.37 -0.40
C ASP A 443 -25.19 -19.26 -0.34
N SER A 444 -26.34 -18.64 -0.11
CA SER A 444 -27.63 -19.32 -0.14
C SER A 444 -28.26 -19.39 -1.53
N ASP A 445 -27.64 -18.74 -2.53
CA ASP A 445 -28.08 -18.81 -3.92
C ASP A 445 -27.54 -20.09 -4.60
N PRO A 446 -28.39 -21.04 -5.01
CA PRO A 446 -27.95 -22.27 -5.67
C PRO A 446 -27.29 -22.05 -7.03
N THR A 447 -27.40 -20.85 -7.60
CA THR A 447 -26.95 -20.53 -8.96
C THR A 447 -25.56 -19.87 -9.00
N GLU A 448 -25.08 -19.30 -7.89
CA GLU A 448 -23.74 -18.74 -7.75
C GLU A 448 -23.04 -19.33 -6.51
N TRP A 449 -22.20 -20.35 -6.70
CA TRP A 449 -21.35 -20.88 -5.63
C TRP A 449 -20.25 -19.86 -5.27
N ARG A 450 -20.57 -18.87 -4.42
CA ARG A 450 -19.59 -17.92 -3.86
C ARG A 450 -19.28 -18.21 -2.40
N SER A 451 -17.99 -18.19 -2.07
CA SER A 451 -17.48 -18.20 -0.70
C SER A 451 -17.22 -16.76 -0.29
N TYR A 452 -18.14 -16.16 0.47
CA TYR A 452 -17.96 -14.81 1.02
C TYR A 452 -17.18 -14.85 2.33
N GLY A 453 -16.28 -13.89 2.57
CA GLY A 453 -15.54 -13.72 3.82
C GLY A 453 -14.03 -13.91 3.66
N THR A 454 -13.57 -14.78 2.76
CA THR A 454 -12.12 -15.03 2.59
C THR A 454 -11.40 -13.79 2.03
N THR A 455 -11.98 -13.15 1.01
CA THR A 455 -11.46 -11.90 0.43
C THR A 455 -11.47 -10.78 1.46
N GLN A 456 -12.58 -10.61 2.19
CA GLN A 456 -12.73 -9.58 3.20
C GLN A 456 -11.75 -9.76 4.37
N ALA A 457 -11.44 -11.01 4.73
CA ALA A 457 -10.40 -11.33 5.70
C ALA A 457 -9.02 -10.91 5.18
N ARG A 458 -8.63 -11.32 3.96
CA ARG A 458 -7.34 -10.91 3.37
C ARG A 458 -7.21 -9.39 3.26
N GLN A 459 -8.27 -8.71 2.84
CA GLN A 459 -8.31 -7.24 2.75
C GLN A 459 -8.14 -6.54 4.10
N CYS A 460 -8.54 -7.14 5.23
CA CYS A 460 -8.26 -6.54 6.54
C CYS A 460 -6.76 -6.42 6.80
N PHE A 461 -5.92 -7.21 6.14
CA PHE A 461 -4.49 -7.22 6.40
C PHE A 461 -3.74 -6.01 5.81
N SER A 462 -4.36 -5.23 4.93
CA SER A 462 -3.83 -3.96 4.42
C SER A 462 -4.09 -2.77 5.35
N VAL A 463 -4.73 -2.99 6.50
CA VAL A 463 -5.13 -1.95 7.46
C VAL A 463 -4.24 -2.05 8.70
N ARG A 464 -3.73 -0.91 9.20
CA ARG A 464 -2.82 -0.90 10.35
C ARG A 464 -3.38 -1.64 11.55
N GLY A 465 -2.56 -2.51 12.12
CA GLY A 465 -2.84 -3.21 13.36
C GLY A 465 -3.90 -4.30 13.27
N ALA A 466 -4.54 -4.50 12.11
CA ALA A 466 -5.49 -5.57 11.89
C ALA A 466 -4.78 -6.88 11.50
N TYR A 467 -5.19 -8.01 12.10
CA TYR A 467 -4.69 -9.35 11.81
C TYR A 467 -5.90 -10.26 11.58
N PRO A 468 -6.17 -10.65 10.33
CA PRO A 468 -7.33 -11.47 10.03
C PRO A 468 -7.14 -12.92 10.45
N LEU A 469 -8.21 -13.52 10.99
CA LEU A 469 -8.30 -14.91 11.37
C LEU A 469 -9.53 -15.54 10.72
N MET A 470 -9.33 -16.67 10.05
CA MET A 470 -10.38 -17.39 9.36
C MET A 470 -11.05 -18.37 10.32
N GLY A 471 -12.32 -18.10 10.66
CA GLY A 471 -13.13 -18.99 11.47
C GLY A 471 -13.79 -20.10 10.63
N SER A 472 -13.92 -21.29 11.18
CA SER A 472 -14.64 -22.41 10.55
C SER A 472 -15.96 -22.68 11.28
N THR A 473 -17.09 -22.57 10.56
CA THR A 473 -18.41 -22.90 11.13
C THR A 473 -18.53 -24.41 11.38
N GLU A 474 -17.98 -25.23 10.48
CA GLU A 474 -18.01 -26.69 10.58
C GLU A 474 -17.19 -27.21 11.77
N GLU A 475 -16.00 -26.64 12.00
CA GLU A 475 -15.18 -27.00 13.16
C GLU A 475 -15.81 -26.51 14.48
N ALA A 476 -16.46 -25.35 14.47
CA ALA A 476 -17.20 -24.86 15.63
C ALA A 476 -18.33 -25.83 16.00
N GLU A 477 -19.15 -26.24 15.03
CA GLU A 477 -20.26 -27.17 15.23
C GLU A 477 -19.78 -28.57 15.66
N THR A 478 -18.74 -29.10 15.00
CA THR A 478 -18.13 -30.40 15.35
C THR A 478 -17.55 -30.38 16.76
N GLY A 479 -17.01 -29.23 17.19
CA GLY A 479 -16.51 -29.01 18.55
C GLY A 479 -17.59 -28.72 19.59
N GLY A 480 -18.87 -28.62 19.21
CA GLY A 480 -19.96 -28.25 20.11
C GLY A 480 -19.87 -26.81 20.64
N LEU A 481 -19.17 -25.93 19.91
CA LEU A 481 -18.94 -24.53 20.27
C LEU A 481 -19.83 -23.59 19.44
N THR A 482 -20.28 -22.50 20.04
CA THR A 482 -20.81 -21.37 19.29
C THR A 482 -19.72 -20.71 18.44
N LYS A 483 -20.11 -19.95 17.41
CA LYS A 483 -19.15 -19.17 16.60
C LYS A 483 -18.35 -18.19 17.45
N GLU A 484 -18.96 -17.61 18.46
CA GLU A 484 -18.28 -16.71 19.40
C GLU A 484 -17.19 -17.46 20.18
N GLU A 485 -17.54 -18.57 20.84
CA GLU A 485 -16.59 -19.39 21.62
C GLU A 485 -15.45 -19.92 20.76
N TYR A 486 -15.75 -20.45 19.56
CA TYR A 486 -14.73 -20.91 18.62
C TYR A 486 -13.82 -19.75 18.18
N GLY A 487 -14.40 -18.59 17.85
CA GLY A 487 -13.63 -17.41 17.42
C GLY A 487 -12.70 -16.87 18.51
N ILE A 488 -13.17 -16.84 19.76
CA ILE A 488 -12.34 -16.50 20.93
C ILE A 488 -11.18 -17.50 21.04
N LYS A 489 -11.47 -18.80 21.02
CA LYS A 489 -10.46 -19.85 21.12
C LYS A 489 -9.43 -19.77 19.98
N LEU A 490 -9.87 -19.54 18.75
CA LEU A 490 -9.01 -19.33 17.58
C LEU A 490 -8.07 -18.13 17.80
N ALA A 491 -8.61 -17.01 18.24
CA ALA A 491 -7.85 -15.79 18.50
C ALA A 491 -6.83 -15.95 19.63
N VAL A 492 -7.22 -16.60 20.73
CA VAL A 492 -6.32 -16.90 21.85
C VAL A 492 -5.19 -17.85 21.41
N ASN A 493 -5.52 -18.92 20.69
CA ASN A 493 -4.53 -19.89 20.21
C ASN A 493 -3.54 -19.26 19.23
N TYR A 494 -4.04 -18.49 18.25
CA TYR A 494 -3.20 -17.74 17.33
C TYR A 494 -2.33 -16.74 18.08
N GLY A 495 -2.94 -15.95 18.96
CA GLY A 495 -2.22 -14.93 19.72
C GLY A 495 -1.11 -15.52 20.59
N ARG A 496 -1.31 -16.70 21.18
CA ARG A 496 -0.25 -17.40 21.94
C ARG A 496 0.83 -17.98 21.03
N SER A 497 0.47 -18.57 19.88
CA SER A 497 1.46 -19.20 18.98
C SER A 497 2.43 -18.19 18.37
N VAL A 498 1.99 -16.94 18.18
CA VAL A 498 2.82 -15.83 17.72
C VAL A 498 3.23 -14.88 18.86
N GLY A 499 3.00 -15.27 20.12
CA GLY A 499 3.37 -14.55 21.34
C GLY A 499 2.79 -13.14 21.51
N MET A 500 1.66 -12.84 20.85
CA MET A 500 0.80 -11.68 21.09
C MET A 500 0.09 -11.73 22.45
N LEU A 501 -0.30 -12.92 22.90
CA LEU A 501 -1.13 -13.12 24.09
C LEU A 501 -0.46 -14.03 25.10
N LYS A 502 -0.59 -13.68 26.38
CA LYS A 502 -0.11 -14.44 27.54
C LYS A 502 -1.30 -14.91 28.40
N PRO A 503 -1.08 -15.90 29.28
CA PRO A 503 -2.05 -16.24 30.32
C PRO A 503 -2.48 -15.01 31.12
N PHE A 504 -3.77 -14.90 31.44
CA PHE A 504 -4.38 -13.79 32.20
C PHE A 504 -4.37 -12.42 31.51
N ASP A 505 -3.96 -12.33 30.25
CA ASP A 505 -4.14 -11.11 29.47
C ASP A 505 -5.63 -10.81 29.26
N ARG A 506 -5.98 -9.53 29.32
CA ARG A 506 -7.35 -9.10 29.02
C ARG A 506 -7.55 -8.92 27.52
N LEU A 507 -8.70 -9.33 27.03
CA LEU A 507 -9.15 -9.08 25.66
C LEU A 507 -10.42 -8.24 25.67
N ILE A 508 -10.52 -7.33 24.70
CA ILE A 508 -11.78 -6.67 24.37
C ILE A 508 -12.41 -7.39 23.19
N ILE A 509 -13.66 -7.83 23.33
CA ILE A 509 -14.43 -8.37 22.21
C ILE A 509 -15.35 -7.26 21.70
N PHE A 510 -15.37 -7.07 20.39
CA PHE A 510 -16.34 -6.26 19.68
C PHE A 510 -17.06 -7.12 18.64
N GLU A 511 -18.38 -7.23 18.79
CA GLU A 511 -19.20 -8.01 17.87
C GLU A 511 -20.59 -7.39 17.69
N LYS A 512 -21.25 -7.80 16.60
CA LYS A 512 -22.65 -7.47 16.32
C LYS A 512 -23.50 -8.73 16.51
N ILE A 513 -24.48 -8.66 17.41
CA ILE A 513 -25.43 -9.74 17.71
C ILE A 513 -26.83 -9.25 17.33
N GLY A 514 -27.38 -9.77 16.23
CA GLY A 514 -28.61 -9.24 15.65
C GLY A 514 -28.45 -7.76 15.29
N ASP A 515 -29.31 -6.92 15.87
CA ASP A 515 -29.26 -5.45 15.71
C ASP A 515 -28.43 -4.75 16.79
N SER A 516 -27.92 -5.48 17.78
CA SER A 516 -27.12 -4.92 18.87
C SER A 516 -25.62 -5.01 18.59
N SER A 517 -24.88 -3.99 19.02
CA SER A 517 -23.42 -3.99 19.04
C SER A 517 -22.92 -4.12 20.47
N VAL A 518 -22.04 -5.08 20.74
CA VAL A 518 -21.63 -5.43 22.11
C VAL A 518 -20.12 -5.30 22.27
N VAL A 519 -19.70 -4.78 23.43
CA VAL A 519 -18.30 -4.75 23.86
C VAL A 519 -18.19 -5.57 25.14
N LYS A 520 -17.36 -6.62 25.13
CA LYS A 520 -17.10 -7.48 26.31
C LYS A 520 -15.64 -7.37 26.73
N ILE A 521 -15.38 -7.50 28.03
CA ILE A 521 -14.02 -7.70 28.56
C ILE A 521 -13.96 -9.15 28.99
N ILE A 522 -12.97 -9.89 28.48
CA ILE A 522 -12.66 -11.25 28.94
C ILE A 522 -11.21 -11.32 29.41
N GLU A 523 -10.90 -12.33 30.20
CA GLU A 523 -9.54 -12.65 30.62
C GLU A 523 -9.14 -13.99 30.00
N CYS A 524 -7.95 -14.05 29.40
CA CYS A 524 -7.41 -15.28 28.85
C CYS A 524 -7.17 -16.30 29.96
N ASP A 525 -7.67 -17.51 29.77
CA ASP A 525 -7.44 -18.61 30.73
C ASP A 525 -5.94 -18.93 30.90
N ALA A 526 -5.62 -19.64 31.98
CA ALA A 526 -4.25 -20.06 32.29
C ALA A 526 -3.72 -21.15 31.34
N SER A 527 -4.62 -22.00 30.83
CA SER A 527 -4.34 -23.18 30.01
C SER A 527 -4.24 -22.87 28.53
#